data_AF-A0ABC8ZDN9-F1
#
_entry.id   AF-A0ABC8ZDN9-F1
#
_cell.length_a   1.000
_cell.length_b   1.000
_cell.length_c   1.000
_cell.angle_alpha   90.00
_cell.angle_beta   90.00
_cell.angle_gamma   90.00
#
_symmetry.space_group_name_H-M   'P 1'
#
loop_
_entity.id
_entity.type
_entity.pdbx_description
1 polymer ?
#
loop_
_entity_poly.entity_id
_entity_poly.type
_entity_poly.pdbx_seq_one_letter_code
_entity_poly.pdbx_strand_id
1 'polypeptide(L)'
;MKMPRPTPPLLLAISLLVLAWPASCADPVLFPVSKDAATSLYSIPVRDGANHVVDLAGPLLWSTCARDHLPAKLSCKDPVCKLANAYRAPSCRIAGRPCKKKCTAYPYNPVTGKCAAAGLIHTRLVVGDLTTVLAFTALHTRKGNPLHYIPVQAIAVDQPPPVLLPAGGVVLCSRVAFTALRPDVYRPVVDAFDRGQARNDAKVDKVGPLELCYNSTMLENTRNGYAVPEISFVFEDGKRWTFVGSNSMVQVDGQTACLAFVEMKGVKAGDPNAAAVVVGGFQMENHLLQFDLEKKQLGFAMVPSFSECSNFDFTNSQY
;
A
#
# COMPACT_ATOMS: atom_id res chain seq x y z
N MET A 1 59.74 49.72 33.97
CA MET A 1 58.28 49.71 34.18
C MET A 1 57.59 49.55 32.84
N LYS A 2 57.04 48.36 32.57
CA LYS A 2 56.31 48.01 31.34
C LYS A 2 54.92 47.58 31.81
N MET A 3 53.89 48.36 31.48
CA MET A 3 52.52 48.03 31.88
C MET A 3 52.05 46.75 31.19
N PRO A 4 51.38 45.81 31.88
CA PRO A 4 50.75 44.66 31.24
C PRO A 4 49.49 45.11 30.49
N ARG A 5 49.30 44.61 29.27
CA ARG A 5 48.08 44.81 28.48
C ARG A 5 46.89 44.11 29.16
N PRO A 6 45.70 44.72 29.18
CA PRO A 6 44.50 44.05 29.67
C PRO A 6 44.11 42.93 28.70
N THR A 7 43.99 41.71 29.22
CA THR A 7 43.33 40.59 28.54
C THR A 7 41.82 40.86 28.49
N PRO A 8 41.16 40.68 27.33
CA PRO A 8 39.70 40.79 27.28
C PRO A 8 39.07 39.63 28.06
N PRO A 9 37.91 39.84 28.70
CA PRO A 9 37.21 38.78 29.41
C PRO A 9 36.75 37.72 28.40
N LEU A 10 37.08 36.47 28.70
CA LEU A 10 36.56 35.30 28.00
C LEU A 10 35.05 35.26 28.28
N LEU A 11 34.25 35.80 27.37
CA LEU A 11 32.79 35.61 27.35
C LEU A 11 32.54 34.12 27.09
N LEU A 12 32.34 33.37 28.18
CA LEU A 12 31.73 32.05 28.13
C LEU A 12 30.30 32.27 27.62
N ALA A 13 30.12 32.19 26.30
CA ALA A 13 28.81 32.08 25.69
C ALA A 13 28.24 30.74 26.14
N ILE A 14 27.48 30.76 27.24
CA ILE A 14 26.59 29.68 27.64
C ILE A 14 25.64 29.49 26.47
N SER A 15 25.98 28.54 25.61
CA SER A 15 25.12 28.06 24.55
C SER A 15 23.91 27.39 25.21
N LEU A 16 22.88 28.20 25.46
CA LEU A 16 21.50 27.75 25.66
C LEU A 16 21.02 27.13 24.35
N LEU A 17 21.50 25.93 24.08
CA LEU A 17 20.98 25.00 23.09
C LEU A 17 19.75 24.32 23.70
N VAL A 18 18.70 25.11 23.94
CA VAL A 18 17.34 24.60 24.21
C VAL A 18 16.39 25.37 23.31
N LEU A 19 16.38 24.97 22.05
CA LEU A 19 15.15 24.70 21.32
C LEU A 19 15.46 23.48 20.45
N ALA A 20 15.54 22.31 21.08
CA ALA A 20 15.02 21.13 20.42
C ALA A 20 13.57 21.50 20.11
N TRP A 21 13.28 21.90 18.88
CA TRP A 21 11.92 21.87 18.39
C TRP A 21 11.46 20.44 18.65
N PRO A 22 10.42 20.21 19.48
CA PRO A 22 9.79 18.91 19.44
C PRO A 22 9.42 18.70 17.98
N ALA A 23 9.74 17.51 17.45
CA ALA A 23 9.30 17.07 16.14
C ALA A 23 7.88 17.60 15.92
N SER A 24 7.67 18.37 14.85
CA SER A 24 6.41 19.08 14.60
C SER A 24 5.23 18.17 14.94
N CYS A 25 4.53 18.47 16.05
CA CYS A 25 3.22 17.93 16.35
C CYS A 25 2.27 18.53 15.30
N ALA A 26 2.28 17.97 14.10
CA ALA A 26 1.19 18.16 13.17
C ALA A 26 0.18 17.08 13.52
N ASP A 27 -1.01 17.49 13.97
CA ASP A 27 -2.10 16.56 14.23
C ASP A 27 -2.32 15.72 12.96
N PRO A 28 -2.41 14.39 13.08
CA PRO A 28 -2.57 13.53 11.93
C PRO A 28 -3.87 13.88 11.19
N VAL A 29 -3.78 13.94 9.87
CA VAL A 29 -4.97 14.24 9.05
C VAL A 29 -5.76 12.96 8.86
N LEU A 30 -7.00 12.96 9.32
CA LEU A 30 -7.90 11.81 9.27
C LEU A 30 -8.90 11.96 8.11
N PHE A 31 -9.06 10.91 7.31
CA PHE A 31 -10.07 10.83 6.26
C PHE A 31 -10.82 9.50 6.33
N PRO A 32 -12.16 9.48 6.18
CA PRO A 32 -12.87 8.23 5.96
C PRO A 32 -12.53 7.67 4.57
N VAL A 33 -12.43 6.35 4.47
CA VAL A 33 -12.19 5.64 3.21
C VAL A 33 -13.48 4.96 2.76
N SER A 34 -13.87 5.17 1.51
CA SER A 34 -15.04 4.52 0.90
C SER A 34 -14.62 3.58 -0.22
N LYS A 35 -15.21 2.38 -0.27
CA LYS A 35 -15.05 1.42 -1.37
C LYS A 35 -16.20 1.58 -2.36
N ASP A 36 -15.87 1.77 -3.63
CA ASP A 36 -16.85 1.81 -4.71
C ASP A 36 -17.24 0.38 -5.13
N ALA A 37 -18.52 0.05 -5.09
CA ALA A 37 -18.99 -1.31 -5.36
C ALA A 37 -18.79 -1.75 -6.82
N ALA A 38 -18.86 -0.82 -7.77
CA ALA A 38 -18.76 -1.12 -9.20
C ALA A 38 -17.31 -1.39 -9.65
N THR A 39 -16.36 -0.65 -9.08
CA THR A 39 -14.94 -0.70 -9.48
C THR A 39 -14.05 -1.39 -8.46
N SER A 40 -14.53 -1.63 -7.24
CA SER A 40 -13.75 -2.08 -6.08
C SER A 40 -12.56 -1.18 -5.73
N LEU A 41 -12.57 0.09 -6.17
CA LEU A 41 -11.56 1.08 -5.84
C LEU A 41 -11.90 1.79 -4.52
N TYR A 42 -10.86 2.24 -3.83
CA TYR A 42 -10.97 2.98 -2.57
C TYR A 42 -10.79 4.47 -2.82
N SER A 43 -11.57 5.29 -2.13
CA SER A 43 -11.49 6.74 -2.26
C SER A 43 -11.57 7.45 -0.91
N ILE A 44 -10.94 8.63 -0.85
CA ILE A 44 -11.03 9.56 0.27
C ILE A 44 -11.72 10.84 -0.18
N PRO A 45 -12.56 11.45 0.68
CA PRO A 45 -13.12 12.76 0.39
C PRO A 45 -12.00 13.80 0.46
N VAL A 46 -12.03 14.74 -0.48
CA VAL A 46 -11.18 15.93 -0.48
C VAL A 46 -12.09 17.17 -0.53
N ARG A 47 -11.52 18.36 -0.29
CA ARG A 47 -12.27 19.62 -0.35
C ARG A 47 -13.15 19.71 -1.61
N ASP A 48 -14.28 20.40 -1.46
CA ASP A 48 -15.25 20.72 -2.51
C ASP A 48 -16.06 19.53 -3.05
N GLY A 49 -16.17 18.43 -2.27
CA GLY A 49 -17.04 17.29 -2.58
C GLY A 49 -16.47 16.33 -3.63
N ALA A 50 -15.21 16.53 -4.05
CA ALA A 50 -14.52 15.61 -4.95
C ALA A 50 -13.82 14.48 -4.18
N ASN A 51 -13.89 13.26 -4.72
CA ASN A 51 -13.21 12.10 -4.15
C ASN A 51 -11.89 11.82 -4.88
N HIS A 52 -10.84 11.46 -4.14
CA HIS A 52 -9.59 10.98 -4.73
C HIS A 52 -9.48 9.47 -4.54
N VAL A 53 -9.13 8.77 -5.61
CA VAL A 53 -8.83 7.33 -5.55
C VAL A 53 -7.50 7.13 -4.82
N VAL A 54 -7.48 6.23 -3.83
CA VAL A 54 -6.28 5.83 -3.10
C VAL A 54 -5.49 4.86 -3.97
N ASP A 55 -4.27 5.26 -4.33
CA ASP A 55 -3.39 4.50 -5.20
C ASP A 55 -2.01 4.28 -4.55
N LEU A 56 -1.86 3.16 -3.85
CA LEU A 56 -0.62 2.80 -3.15
C LEU A 56 0.57 2.53 -4.09
N ALA A 57 0.30 2.34 -5.39
CA ALA A 57 1.29 2.14 -6.44
C ALA A 57 1.55 3.43 -7.26
N GLY A 58 0.90 4.53 -6.91
CA GLY A 58 0.97 5.82 -7.60
C GLY A 58 2.08 6.70 -7.02
N PRO A 59 2.97 7.27 -7.85
CA PRO A 59 4.02 8.17 -7.36
C PRO A 59 3.54 9.60 -7.09
N LEU A 60 2.31 9.95 -7.48
CA LEU A 60 1.77 11.30 -7.45
C LEU A 60 0.31 11.32 -6.98
N LEU A 61 0.00 12.22 -6.05
CA LEU A 61 -1.36 12.70 -5.82
C LEU A 61 -1.70 13.76 -6.89
N TRP A 62 -2.86 13.63 -7.54
CA TRP A 62 -3.26 14.56 -8.58
C TRP A 62 -4.78 14.74 -8.62
N SER A 63 -5.22 15.90 -9.10
CA SER A 63 -6.62 16.25 -9.30
C SER A 63 -6.80 17.15 -10.52
N THR A 64 -8.02 17.31 -10.98
CA THR A 64 -8.38 18.41 -11.88
C THR A 64 -8.56 19.69 -11.06
N CYS A 65 -8.00 20.80 -11.52
CA CYS A 65 -8.12 22.08 -10.85
C CYS A 65 -9.07 23.02 -11.63
N ALA A 66 -9.74 23.93 -10.92
CA ALA A 66 -10.45 25.06 -11.53
C ALA A 66 -9.49 25.95 -12.34
N ARG A 67 -10.02 26.70 -13.31
CA ARG A 67 -9.21 27.49 -14.26
C ARG A 67 -8.37 28.58 -13.60
N ASP A 68 -8.84 29.09 -12.47
CA ASP A 68 -8.23 30.12 -11.64
C ASP A 68 -7.25 29.57 -10.59
N HIS A 69 -7.10 28.25 -10.49
CA HIS A 69 -6.18 27.63 -9.55
C HIS A 69 -4.72 28.03 -9.84
N LEU A 70 -4.05 28.58 -8.82
CA LEU A 70 -2.66 29.03 -8.91
C LEU A 70 -1.67 27.91 -8.54
N PRO A 71 -0.89 27.35 -9.49
CA PRO A 71 0.11 26.33 -9.18
C PRO A 71 1.31 26.90 -8.41
N ALA A 72 2.00 26.05 -7.65
CA ALA A 72 3.19 26.47 -6.92
C ALA A 72 4.30 26.98 -7.87
N LYS A 73 5.07 27.97 -7.41
CA LYS A 73 6.20 28.55 -8.16
C LYS A 73 7.46 27.68 -8.01
N LEU A 74 7.39 26.43 -8.45
CA LEU A 74 8.52 25.50 -8.40
C LEU A 74 9.36 25.59 -9.68
N SER A 75 10.67 25.77 -9.51
CA SER A 75 11.62 25.76 -10.62
C SER A 75 11.99 24.34 -11.05
N CYS A 76 12.57 24.18 -12.24
CA CYS A 76 13.06 22.88 -12.71
C CYS A 76 14.21 22.29 -11.87
N LYS A 77 14.94 23.14 -11.13
CA LYS A 77 16.06 22.70 -10.29
C LYS A 77 15.61 22.24 -8.90
N ASP A 78 14.36 22.55 -8.54
CA ASP A 78 13.78 22.29 -7.24
C ASP A 78 13.77 20.76 -6.95
N PRO A 79 14.21 20.32 -5.76
CA PRO A 79 14.16 18.91 -5.37
C PRO A 79 12.76 18.29 -5.51
N VAL A 80 11.71 19.05 -5.21
CA VAL A 80 10.31 18.59 -5.35
C VAL A 80 9.99 18.31 -6.82
N CYS A 81 10.49 19.14 -7.74
CA CYS A 81 10.29 18.94 -9.17
C CYS A 81 10.99 17.68 -9.69
N LYS A 82 12.20 17.41 -9.19
CA LYS A 82 12.95 16.18 -9.51
C LYS A 82 12.21 14.95 -9.00
N LEU A 83 11.71 14.99 -7.77
CA LEU A 83 10.94 13.91 -7.16
C LEU A 83 9.65 13.62 -7.94
N ALA A 84 8.88 14.66 -8.27
CA ALA A 84 7.63 14.53 -9.01
C ALA A 84 7.81 13.95 -10.43
N ASN A 85 9.01 14.00 -10.98
CA ASN A 85 9.35 13.48 -12.31
C ASN A 85 10.29 12.25 -12.24
N ALA A 86 10.56 11.72 -11.05
CA ALA A 86 11.45 10.59 -10.84
C ALA A 86 10.90 9.30 -11.47
N TYR A 87 9.57 9.18 -11.51
CA TYR A 87 8.87 8.04 -12.08
C TYR A 87 7.91 8.51 -13.18
N ARG A 88 8.04 7.91 -14.36
CA ARG A 88 7.24 8.27 -15.54
C ARG A 88 6.52 7.02 -16.01
N ALA A 89 5.22 7.14 -16.21
CA ALA A 89 4.44 6.07 -16.81
C ALA A 89 4.97 5.78 -18.24
N PRO A 90 5.37 4.54 -18.56
CA PRO A 90 5.92 4.21 -19.88
C PRO A 90 4.98 4.55 -21.04
N SER A 91 3.67 4.47 -20.83
CA SER A 91 2.63 4.82 -21.81
C SER A 91 2.48 6.33 -22.03
N CYS A 92 3.01 7.16 -21.14
CA CYS A 92 2.85 8.61 -21.21
C CYS A 92 3.89 9.25 -22.13
N ARG A 93 3.60 9.29 -23.45
CA ARG A 93 4.51 9.85 -24.47
C ARG A 93 4.85 11.33 -24.29
N ILE A 94 4.00 12.10 -23.59
CA ILE A 94 4.25 13.51 -23.31
C ILE A 94 5.21 13.72 -22.13
N ALA A 95 5.38 12.70 -21.26
CA ALA A 95 6.30 12.75 -20.14
C ALA A 95 7.75 12.63 -20.64
N GLY A 96 8.67 13.37 -20.02
CA GLY A 96 10.09 13.35 -20.38
C GLY A 96 10.56 14.45 -21.31
N ARG A 97 9.68 15.37 -21.71
CA ARG A 97 10.11 16.65 -22.31
C ARG A 97 11.02 17.40 -21.33
N PRO A 98 12.16 17.97 -21.78
CA PRO A 98 13.06 18.72 -20.90
C PRO A 98 12.33 19.84 -20.16
N CYS A 99 12.52 19.91 -18.84
CA CYS A 99 11.96 20.99 -18.03
C CYS A 99 12.63 22.31 -18.43
N LYS A 100 11.82 23.34 -18.71
CA LYS A 100 12.31 24.64 -19.16
C LYS A 100 12.60 25.58 -17.99
N LYS A 101 11.58 26.30 -17.50
CA LYS A 101 11.69 27.29 -16.41
C LYS A 101 10.84 26.94 -15.18
N LYS A 102 9.60 26.52 -15.43
CA LYS A 102 8.63 26.12 -14.41
C LYS A 102 8.48 24.61 -14.41
N CYS A 103 8.38 24.03 -13.23
CA CYS A 103 8.17 22.60 -13.10
C CYS A 103 6.83 22.19 -13.73
N THR A 104 6.86 21.08 -14.47
CA THR A 104 5.68 20.41 -14.99
C THR A 104 5.80 18.94 -14.58
N ALA A 105 4.74 18.41 -13.97
CA ALA A 105 4.63 16.99 -13.66
C ALA A 105 3.67 16.31 -14.64
N TYR A 106 3.72 14.99 -14.68
CA TYR A 106 2.93 14.18 -15.60
C TYR A 106 2.16 13.11 -14.85
N PRO A 107 1.10 13.48 -14.10
CA PRO A 107 0.23 12.50 -13.48
C PRO A 107 -0.35 11.53 -14.50
N TYR A 108 -0.47 10.28 -14.10
CA TYR A 108 -1.04 9.20 -14.87
C TYR A 108 -2.30 8.69 -14.17
N ASN A 109 -3.39 8.61 -14.92
CA ASN A 109 -4.62 8.01 -14.47
C ASN A 109 -4.62 6.53 -14.87
N PRO A 110 -4.46 5.59 -13.92
CA PRO A 110 -4.41 4.16 -14.23
C PRO A 110 -5.76 3.59 -14.67
N VAL A 111 -6.87 4.25 -14.35
CA VAL A 111 -8.22 3.82 -14.74
C VAL A 111 -8.48 4.13 -16.21
N THR A 112 -8.13 5.34 -16.67
CA THR A 112 -8.37 5.76 -18.06
C THR A 112 -7.18 5.52 -18.99
N GLY A 113 -6.00 5.19 -18.44
CA GLY A 113 -4.76 5.06 -19.18
C GLY A 113 -4.20 6.39 -19.73
N LYS A 114 -4.77 7.53 -19.32
CA LYS A 114 -4.38 8.86 -19.80
C LYS A 114 -3.41 9.53 -18.85
N CYS A 115 -2.56 10.39 -19.41
CA CYS A 115 -1.74 11.32 -18.64
C CYS A 115 -1.88 12.75 -19.15
N ALA A 116 -1.56 13.72 -18.31
CA ALA A 116 -1.62 15.14 -18.64
C ALA A 116 -0.41 15.89 -18.08
N ALA A 117 -0.08 17.03 -18.69
CA ALA A 117 0.88 17.97 -18.12
C ALA A 117 0.20 18.79 -17.02
N ALA A 118 0.79 18.83 -15.82
CA ALA A 118 0.19 19.49 -14.66
C ALA A 118 1.19 20.38 -13.91
N GLY A 119 0.68 21.45 -13.30
CA GLY A 119 1.39 22.21 -12.29
C GLY A 119 1.51 21.41 -10.98
N LEU A 120 2.51 21.72 -10.16
CA LEU A 120 2.74 21.04 -8.91
C LEU A 120 2.22 21.83 -7.71
N ILE A 121 1.81 21.07 -6.70
CA ILE A 121 1.56 21.52 -5.33
C ILE A 121 2.29 20.51 -4.44
N HIS A 122 2.85 20.98 -3.33
CA HIS A 122 3.47 20.11 -2.33
C HIS A 122 2.63 20.17 -1.05
N THR A 123 2.26 19.01 -0.54
CA THR A 123 1.63 18.86 0.78
C THR A 123 2.30 17.69 1.49
N ARG A 124 2.46 17.79 2.81
CA ARG A 124 2.96 16.70 3.66
C ARG A 124 1.78 16.12 4.42
N LEU A 125 1.57 14.81 4.31
CA LEU A 125 0.63 14.08 5.13
C LEU A 125 1.42 13.37 6.24
N VAL A 126 0.97 13.51 7.47
CA VAL A 126 1.52 12.84 8.65
C VAL A 126 0.45 11.90 9.18
N VAL A 127 0.84 10.66 9.47
CA VAL A 127 -0.03 9.63 10.05
C VAL A 127 0.32 9.50 11.54
N GLY A 128 -0.69 9.26 12.38
CA GLY A 128 -0.51 9.07 13.82
C GLY A 128 0.38 7.88 14.17
N ASP A 129 0.89 7.87 15.40
CA ASP A 129 1.71 6.78 15.92
C ASP A 129 0.83 5.60 16.39
N LEU A 130 0.96 4.46 15.71
CA LEU A 130 0.26 3.19 16.03
C LEU A 130 1.24 2.09 16.49
N THR A 131 2.45 2.45 16.92
CA THR A 131 3.55 1.50 17.17
C THR A 131 3.29 0.48 18.28
N THR A 132 2.36 0.72 19.19
CA THR A 132 2.01 -0.21 20.28
C THR A 132 1.07 -1.35 19.85
N VAL A 133 0.41 -1.22 18.70
CA VAL A 133 -0.60 -2.19 18.22
C VAL A 133 -0.06 -3.03 17.06
N LEU A 134 0.88 -2.49 16.29
CA LEU A 134 1.30 -3.07 15.02
C LEU A 134 2.54 -3.97 15.17
N ALA A 135 2.55 -5.06 14.41
CA ALA A 135 3.79 -5.75 14.07
C ALA A 135 4.43 -5.03 12.88
N PHE A 136 5.77 -5.04 12.81
CA PHE A 136 6.51 -4.34 11.75
C PHE A 136 7.38 -5.27 10.93
N THR A 137 7.43 -5.02 9.62
CA THR A 137 8.38 -5.61 8.66
C THR A 137 9.09 -4.52 7.86
N ALA A 138 10.26 -4.82 7.31
CA ALA A 138 11.02 -3.85 6.51
C ALA A 138 10.29 -3.48 5.21
N LEU A 139 10.51 -2.24 4.76
CA LEU A 139 10.01 -1.71 3.50
C LEU A 139 11.18 -1.34 2.59
N HIS A 140 11.28 -2.01 1.45
CA HIS A 140 12.33 -1.81 0.47
C HIS A 140 11.82 -1.00 -0.73
N THR A 141 12.75 -0.30 -1.37
CA THR A 141 12.50 0.40 -2.64
C THR A 141 13.52 -0.08 -3.67
N ARG A 142 13.13 -0.07 -4.94
CA ARG A 142 14.03 -0.40 -6.06
C ARG A 142 14.31 0.85 -6.87
N LYS A 143 15.56 1.01 -7.31
CA LYS A 143 15.94 2.14 -8.15
C LYS A 143 15.08 2.17 -9.42
N GLY A 144 14.44 3.29 -9.70
CA GLY A 144 13.60 3.46 -10.89
C GLY A 144 12.21 2.83 -10.80
N ASN A 145 11.82 2.30 -9.64
CA ASN A 145 10.48 1.79 -9.39
C ASN A 145 9.83 2.49 -8.18
N PRO A 146 8.63 3.09 -8.32
CA PRO A 146 7.96 3.79 -7.23
C PRO A 146 7.34 2.86 -6.17
N LEU A 147 7.26 1.55 -6.44
CA LEU A 147 6.61 0.59 -5.56
C LEU A 147 7.42 0.34 -4.29
N HIS A 148 6.70 0.17 -3.19
CA HIS A 148 7.22 -0.31 -1.93
C HIS A 148 7.13 -1.83 -1.87
N TYR A 149 8.26 -2.47 -1.55
CA TYR A 149 8.40 -3.93 -1.50
C TYR A 149 8.52 -4.40 -0.05
N ILE A 150 7.79 -5.43 0.32
CA ILE A 150 7.95 -6.12 1.61
C ILE A 150 8.70 -7.46 1.41
N PRO A 151 9.67 -7.80 2.28
CA PRO A 151 10.52 -8.98 2.13
C PRO A 151 9.84 -10.22 2.71
N VAL A 152 8.83 -10.74 2.00
CA VAL A 152 8.20 -12.01 2.38
C VAL A 152 9.11 -13.15 1.93
N GLN A 153 9.41 -14.08 2.85
CA GLN A 153 10.27 -15.24 2.61
C GLN A 153 9.46 -16.43 2.06
N ALA A 154 8.23 -16.62 2.56
CA ALA A 154 7.38 -17.71 2.14
C ALA A 154 5.89 -17.36 2.30
N ILE A 155 5.05 -18.07 1.55
CA ILE A 155 3.60 -18.11 1.74
C ILE A 155 3.25 -19.44 2.38
N ALA A 156 2.74 -19.42 3.59
CA ALA A 156 2.19 -20.60 4.25
C ALA A 156 0.69 -20.67 3.97
N VAL A 157 0.20 -21.87 3.65
CA VAL A 157 -1.23 -22.16 3.51
C VAL A 157 -1.54 -23.26 4.51
N ASP A 158 -2.18 -22.90 5.61
CA ASP A 158 -2.35 -23.75 6.79
C ASP A 158 -1.02 -24.41 7.26
N GLN A 159 -0.97 -25.73 7.41
CA GLN A 159 0.18 -26.50 7.91
C GLN A 159 1.16 -26.91 6.77
N PRO A 160 2.47 -27.06 7.08
CA PRO A 160 3.60 -27.11 6.13
C PRO A 160 3.57 -28.21 5.04
N PRO A 161 4.38 -28.06 3.95
CA PRO A 161 5.44 -27.06 3.77
C PRO A 161 4.96 -25.73 3.16
N PRO A 162 5.54 -24.59 3.58
CA PRO A 162 5.24 -23.30 2.97
C PRO A 162 5.82 -23.18 1.56
N VAL A 163 5.18 -22.37 0.72
CA VAL A 163 5.66 -22.01 -0.62
C VAL A 163 6.73 -20.95 -0.48
N LEU A 164 8.00 -21.31 -0.72
CA LEU A 164 9.10 -20.35 -0.72
C LEU A 164 8.89 -19.30 -1.82
N LEU A 165 9.16 -18.03 -1.49
CA LEU A 165 9.02 -16.96 -2.46
C LEU A 165 10.34 -16.75 -3.22
N PRO A 166 10.34 -16.97 -4.55
CA PRO A 166 11.47 -16.64 -5.39
C PRO A 166 11.65 -15.12 -5.53
N ALA A 167 12.77 -14.70 -6.13
CA ALA A 167 13.08 -13.29 -6.40
C ALA A 167 11.91 -12.58 -7.11
N GLY A 168 11.71 -11.30 -6.83
CA GLY A 168 10.58 -10.51 -7.36
C GLY A 168 9.88 -9.70 -6.28
N GLY A 169 9.85 -10.21 -5.04
CA GLY A 169 9.32 -9.51 -3.87
C GLY A 169 7.80 -9.33 -3.91
N VAL A 170 7.26 -8.78 -2.83
CA VAL A 170 5.82 -8.58 -2.63
C VAL A 170 5.53 -7.09 -2.56
N VAL A 171 4.50 -6.62 -3.26
CA VAL A 171 4.10 -5.20 -3.29
C VAL A 171 2.62 -5.06 -2.94
N LEU A 172 2.23 -3.90 -2.41
CA LEU A 172 0.83 -3.58 -2.11
C LEU A 172 0.24 -2.71 -3.22
N CYS A 173 -0.99 -3.01 -3.66
CA CYS A 173 -1.64 -2.30 -4.75
C CYS A 173 -3.15 -2.22 -4.54
N SER A 174 -3.66 -0.99 -4.38
CA SER A 174 -5.09 -0.71 -4.26
C SER A 174 -5.82 -0.59 -5.61
N ARG A 175 -5.11 -0.78 -6.75
CA ARG A 175 -5.71 -0.78 -8.10
C ARG A 175 -6.27 -2.13 -8.53
N VAL A 176 -5.89 -3.20 -7.83
CA VAL A 176 -6.36 -4.56 -8.10
C VAL A 176 -7.18 -5.03 -6.91
N ALA A 177 -8.35 -5.62 -7.16
CA ALA A 177 -9.22 -6.10 -6.10
C ALA A 177 -8.59 -7.29 -5.37
N PHE A 178 -8.17 -8.29 -6.13
CA PHE A 178 -7.64 -9.55 -5.62
C PHE A 178 -6.13 -9.62 -5.74
N THR A 179 -5.51 -10.38 -4.84
CA THR A 179 -4.07 -10.60 -4.83
C THR A 179 -3.67 -11.38 -6.07
N ALA A 180 -2.75 -10.84 -6.85
CA ALA A 180 -2.21 -11.47 -8.03
C ALA A 180 -0.88 -12.13 -7.70
N LEU A 181 -0.72 -13.41 -8.07
CA LEU A 181 0.49 -14.19 -7.87
C LEU A 181 1.14 -14.50 -9.22
N ARG A 182 2.46 -14.39 -9.29
CA ARG A 182 3.22 -14.81 -10.46
C ARG A 182 3.04 -16.32 -10.69
N PRO A 183 3.04 -16.85 -11.92
CA PRO A 183 2.66 -18.25 -12.17
C PRO A 183 3.44 -19.30 -11.34
N ASP A 184 4.72 -19.08 -11.06
CA ASP A 184 5.57 -19.92 -10.19
C ASP A 184 5.14 -19.96 -8.71
N VAL A 185 4.40 -18.94 -8.25
CA VAL A 185 3.86 -18.85 -6.89
C VAL A 185 2.38 -19.23 -6.87
N TYR A 186 1.63 -18.89 -7.92
CA TYR A 186 0.20 -19.09 -8.00
C TYR A 186 -0.19 -20.56 -7.85
N ARG A 187 0.38 -21.45 -8.68
CA ARG A 187 -0.01 -22.86 -8.69
C ARG A 187 0.27 -23.55 -7.35
N PRO A 188 1.47 -23.46 -6.75
CA PRO A 188 1.71 -24.05 -5.45
C PRO A 188 0.78 -23.56 -4.34
N VAL A 189 0.42 -22.26 -4.32
CA VAL A 189 -0.48 -21.68 -3.31
C VAL A 189 -1.90 -22.19 -3.49
N VAL A 190 -2.44 -22.17 -4.73
CA VAL A 190 -3.79 -22.65 -5.01
C VAL A 190 -3.91 -24.14 -4.74
N ASP A 191 -2.92 -24.94 -5.15
CA ASP A 191 -2.93 -26.39 -4.91
C ASP A 191 -2.82 -26.71 -3.41
N ALA A 192 -2.02 -25.94 -2.65
CA ALA A 192 -1.93 -26.10 -1.20
C ALA A 192 -3.26 -25.73 -0.52
N PHE A 193 -3.94 -24.69 -0.98
CA PHE A 193 -5.24 -24.27 -0.47
C PHE A 193 -6.32 -25.32 -0.75
N ASP A 194 -6.40 -25.83 -1.98
CA ASP A 194 -7.36 -26.89 -2.36
C ASP A 194 -7.14 -28.17 -1.55
N ARG A 195 -5.87 -28.58 -1.37
CA ARG A 195 -5.53 -29.72 -0.51
C ARG A 195 -5.89 -29.49 0.95
N GLY A 196 -5.58 -28.31 1.49
CA GLY A 196 -5.87 -27.96 2.88
C GLY A 196 -7.36 -27.86 3.16
N GLN A 197 -8.15 -27.39 2.18
CA GLN A 197 -9.60 -27.32 2.31
C GLN A 197 -10.23 -28.72 2.39
N ALA A 198 -9.68 -29.70 1.66
CA ALA A 198 -10.10 -31.10 1.68
C ALA A 198 -11.62 -31.30 1.41
N ARG A 199 -12.24 -30.40 0.64
CA ARG A 199 -13.68 -30.45 0.25
C ARG A 199 -13.87 -30.56 -1.25
N ASN A 200 -13.36 -31.65 -1.83
CA ASN A 200 -13.56 -31.95 -3.26
C ASN A 200 -15.05 -32.08 -3.62
N ASP A 201 -15.88 -32.51 -2.68
CA ASP A 201 -17.34 -32.59 -2.80
C ASP A 201 -18.01 -31.23 -2.97
N ALA A 202 -17.38 -30.15 -2.49
CA ALA A 202 -17.91 -28.80 -2.57
C ALA A 202 -17.42 -28.02 -3.79
N LYS A 203 -16.49 -28.55 -4.61
CA LYS A 203 -15.94 -27.80 -5.75
C LYS A 203 -16.99 -27.57 -6.84
N VAL A 204 -16.98 -26.36 -7.40
CA VAL A 204 -17.88 -25.96 -8.49
C VAL A 204 -17.08 -25.36 -9.64
N ASP A 205 -17.77 -25.08 -10.76
CA ASP A 205 -17.16 -24.42 -11.91
C ASP A 205 -16.56 -23.07 -11.52
N LYS A 206 -15.41 -22.76 -12.14
CA LYS A 206 -14.70 -21.51 -11.91
C LYS A 206 -15.51 -20.30 -12.37
N VAL A 207 -15.45 -19.22 -11.59
CA VAL A 207 -16.05 -17.93 -11.94
C VAL A 207 -14.93 -16.95 -12.26
N GLY A 208 -14.61 -16.84 -13.56
CA GLY A 208 -13.49 -16.04 -14.04
C GLY A 208 -13.53 -14.59 -13.51
N PRO A 209 -12.40 -14.03 -13.02
CA PRO A 209 -11.03 -14.52 -13.14
C PRO A 209 -10.57 -15.51 -12.04
N LEU A 210 -11.47 -15.96 -11.16
CA LEU A 210 -11.14 -16.81 -10.01
C LEU A 210 -11.21 -18.28 -10.42
N GLU A 211 -10.13 -19.04 -10.19
CA GLU A 211 -10.02 -20.41 -10.72
C GLU A 211 -10.48 -21.49 -9.74
N LEU A 212 -10.43 -21.24 -8.42
CA LEU A 212 -10.80 -22.19 -7.39
C LEU A 212 -12.07 -21.70 -6.68
N CYS A 213 -13.18 -22.39 -6.90
CA CYS A 213 -14.50 -22.04 -6.38
C CYS A 213 -15.18 -23.25 -5.73
N TYR A 214 -15.98 -22.97 -4.71
CA TYR A 214 -16.74 -23.95 -3.95
C TYR A 214 -18.20 -23.50 -3.82
N ASN A 215 -19.08 -24.48 -3.62
CA ASN A 215 -20.43 -24.26 -3.17
C ASN A 215 -20.39 -23.69 -1.75
N SER A 216 -20.75 -22.41 -1.62
CA SER A 216 -20.70 -21.67 -0.36
C SER A 216 -21.62 -22.24 0.70
N THR A 217 -22.71 -22.93 0.34
CA THR A 217 -23.62 -23.56 1.31
C THR A 217 -23.00 -24.78 2.00
N MET A 218 -21.90 -25.30 1.45
CA MET A 218 -21.16 -26.44 1.98
C MET A 218 -19.95 -26.01 2.81
N LEU A 219 -19.64 -24.72 2.84
CA LEU A 219 -18.56 -24.14 3.65
C LEU A 219 -19.13 -23.64 4.98
N GLU A 220 -18.50 -24.03 6.09
CA GLU A 220 -18.85 -23.48 7.39
C GLU A 220 -18.42 -22.03 7.51
N ASN A 221 -19.09 -21.28 8.38
CA ASN A 221 -18.74 -19.89 8.69
C ASN A 221 -18.15 -19.77 10.10
N THR A 222 -17.14 -18.93 10.22
CA THR A 222 -16.51 -18.55 11.48
C THR A 222 -16.66 -17.04 11.71
N ARG A 223 -16.19 -16.53 12.85
CA ARG A 223 -16.10 -15.07 13.07
C ARG A 223 -15.15 -14.37 12.08
N ASN A 224 -14.26 -15.13 11.46
CA ASN A 224 -13.25 -14.63 10.53
C ASN A 224 -13.61 -14.91 9.06
N GLY A 225 -14.90 -15.12 8.77
CA GLY A 225 -15.40 -15.52 7.45
C GLY A 225 -15.43 -17.05 7.27
N TYR A 226 -15.39 -17.52 6.03
CA TYR A 226 -15.45 -18.95 5.72
C TYR A 226 -14.39 -19.76 6.48
N ALA A 227 -14.76 -20.96 6.93
CA ALA A 227 -13.86 -21.93 7.52
C ALA A 227 -13.02 -22.58 6.39
N VAL A 228 -11.92 -21.92 6.07
CA VAL A 228 -10.96 -22.33 5.02
C VAL A 228 -9.53 -22.20 5.52
N PRO A 229 -8.54 -22.84 4.86
CA PRO A 229 -7.13 -22.66 5.16
C PRO A 229 -6.74 -21.18 5.25
N GLU A 230 -6.05 -20.82 6.35
CA GLU A 230 -5.43 -19.51 6.46
C GLU A 230 -4.23 -19.41 5.53
N ILE A 231 -4.03 -18.23 4.94
CA ILE A 231 -2.86 -17.93 4.12
C ILE A 231 -2.02 -16.91 4.87
N SER A 232 -0.75 -17.16 5.12
CA SER A 232 0.13 -16.18 5.77
C SER A 232 1.36 -15.86 4.93
N PHE A 233 1.70 -14.58 4.87
CA PHE A 233 3.04 -14.14 4.50
C PHE A 233 3.96 -14.28 5.70
N VAL A 234 5.02 -15.07 5.53
CA VAL A 234 6.03 -15.34 6.55
C VAL A 234 7.26 -14.47 6.25
N PHE A 235 7.66 -13.66 7.22
CA PHE A 235 8.85 -12.80 7.13
C PHE A 235 10.08 -13.50 7.72
N GLU A 236 11.27 -13.00 7.39
CA GLU A 236 12.55 -13.57 7.85
C GLU A 236 12.68 -13.66 9.39
N ASP A 237 12.04 -12.74 10.11
CA ASP A 237 12.01 -12.71 11.57
C ASP A 237 10.93 -13.61 12.19
N GLY A 238 10.26 -14.42 11.37
CA GLY A 238 9.22 -15.36 11.79
C GLY A 238 7.85 -14.74 12.02
N LYS A 239 7.70 -13.41 11.91
CA LYS A 239 6.38 -12.77 11.97
C LYS A 239 5.51 -13.22 10.80
N ARG A 240 4.20 -13.17 11.02
CA ARG A 240 3.21 -13.61 10.04
C ARG A 240 2.16 -12.54 9.82
N TRP A 241 1.93 -12.18 8.56
CA TRP A 241 0.75 -11.42 8.17
C TRP A 241 -0.26 -12.39 7.55
N THR A 242 -1.34 -12.66 8.28
CA THR A 242 -2.31 -13.72 7.98
C THR A 242 -3.57 -13.16 7.31
N PHE A 243 -4.08 -13.91 6.33
CA PHE A 243 -5.33 -13.69 5.63
C PHE A 243 -6.27 -14.85 5.95
N VAL A 244 -7.39 -14.54 6.59
CA VAL A 244 -8.43 -15.48 7.00
C VAL A 244 -9.52 -15.59 5.93
N GLY A 245 -10.56 -16.41 6.17
CA GLY A 245 -11.66 -16.62 5.22
C GLY A 245 -12.29 -15.34 4.66
N SER A 246 -12.46 -14.30 5.47
CA SER A 246 -12.99 -13.00 5.05
C SER A 246 -12.04 -12.20 4.13
N ASN A 247 -10.75 -12.55 4.09
CA ASN A 247 -9.74 -11.95 3.22
C ASN A 247 -9.32 -12.86 2.06
N SER A 248 -9.59 -14.17 2.15
CA SER A 248 -9.17 -15.18 1.18
C SER A 248 -10.32 -15.69 0.32
N MET A 249 -11.58 -15.58 0.74
CA MET A 249 -12.74 -16.08 0.00
C MET A 249 -13.72 -14.95 -0.33
N VAL A 250 -14.09 -14.83 -1.59
CA VAL A 250 -15.09 -13.86 -2.06
C VAL A 250 -16.37 -14.59 -2.45
N GLN A 251 -17.50 -14.10 -1.94
CA GLN A 251 -18.82 -14.53 -2.38
C GLN A 251 -19.12 -13.89 -3.74
N VAL A 252 -19.29 -14.71 -4.79
CA VAL A 252 -19.51 -14.19 -6.16
C VAL A 252 -20.99 -14.19 -6.56
N ASP A 253 -21.80 -15.07 -5.96
CA ASP A 253 -23.25 -15.13 -6.14
C ASP A 253 -23.93 -15.75 -4.90
N GLY A 254 -25.18 -16.20 -4.97
CA GLY A 254 -25.89 -16.78 -3.82
C GLY A 254 -25.42 -18.16 -3.34
N GLN A 255 -24.61 -18.87 -4.14
CA GLN A 255 -24.21 -20.26 -3.88
C GLN A 255 -22.70 -20.51 -4.11
N THR A 256 -21.96 -19.55 -4.64
CA THR A 256 -20.56 -19.74 -5.02
C THR A 256 -19.64 -18.80 -4.24
N ALA A 257 -18.63 -19.38 -3.60
CA ALA A 257 -17.50 -18.66 -3.00
C ALA A 257 -16.19 -19.10 -3.66
N CYS A 258 -15.33 -18.14 -4.00
CA CYS A 258 -14.09 -18.41 -4.71
C CYS A 258 -12.87 -17.89 -3.96
N LEU A 259 -11.74 -18.58 -4.09
CA LEU A 259 -10.44 -18.12 -3.59
C LEU A 259 -10.06 -16.82 -4.28
N ALA A 260 -9.92 -15.74 -3.52
CA ALA A 260 -9.65 -14.37 -3.93
C ALA A 260 -8.17 -14.13 -4.31
N PHE A 261 -7.56 -15.09 -5.01
CA PHE A 261 -6.21 -15.04 -5.55
C PHE A 261 -6.25 -15.36 -7.04
N VAL A 262 -5.54 -14.56 -7.83
CA VAL A 262 -5.53 -14.68 -9.30
C VAL A 262 -4.11 -14.87 -9.83
N GLU A 263 -4.00 -15.56 -10.96
CA GLU A 263 -2.73 -15.70 -11.66
C GLU A 263 -2.42 -14.42 -12.45
N MET A 264 -1.20 -13.89 -12.32
CA MET A 264 -0.73 -12.79 -13.15
C MET A 264 -0.68 -13.21 -14.63
N LYS A 265 -1.37 -12.45 -15.48
CA LYS A 265 -1.31 -12.63 -16.95
C LYS A 265 -0.22 -11.73 -17.54
N GLY A 266 0.45 -12.23 -18.59
CA GLY A 266 1.51 -11.48 -19.29
C GLY A 266 2.87 -11.43 -18.57
N VAL A 267 3.04 -12.19 -17.48
CA VAL A 267 4.30 -12.31 -16.72
C VAL A 267 4.78 -13.76 -16.79
N LYS A 268 6.08 -13.96 -17.01
CA LYS A 268 6.67 -15.30 -17.02
C LYS A 268 6.93 -15.80 -15.59
N ALA A 269 6.77 -17.10 -15.39
CA ALA A 269 7.19 -17.77 -14.16
C ALA A 269 8.66 -17.43 -13.85
N GLY A 270 8.95 -17.03 -12.61
CA GLY A 270 10.31 -16.73 -12.14
C GLY A 270 10.93 -15.44 -12.68
N ASP A 271 10.19 -14.57 -13.37
CA ASP A 271 10.75 -13.29 -13.87
C ASP A 271 11.17 -12.37 -12.71
N PRO A 272 12.48 -12.10 -12.53
CA PRO A 272 12.98 -11.32 -11.40
C PRO A 272 12.59 -9.84 -11.47
N ASN A 273 12.19 -9.36 -12.65
CA ASN A 273 11.78 -7.97 -12.87
C ASN A 273 10.31 -7.73 -12.49
N ALA A 274 9.51 -8.80 -12.41
CA ALA A 274 8.14 -8.75 -11.96
C ALA A 274 8.03 -9.01 -10.45
N ALA A 275 7.02 -8.42 -9.81
CA ALA A 275 6.67 -8.81 -8.45
C ALA A 275 6.25 -10.28 -8.42
N ALA A 276 6.64 -11.00 -7.36
CA ALA A 276 6.15 -12.37 -7.14
C ALA A 276 4.69 -12.35 -6.67
N VAL A 277 4.32 -11.31 -5.90
CA VAL A 277 2.99 -11.10 -5.34
C VAL A 277 2.63 -9.62 -5.43
N VAL A 278 1.41 -9.33 -5.89
CA VAL A 278 0.77 -8.01 -5.80
C VAL A 278 -0.45 -8.15 -4.90
N VAL A 279 -0.35 -7.65 -3.67
CA VAL A 279 -1.42 -7.71 -2.67
C VAL A 279 -2.52 -6.74 -3.07
N GLY A 280 -3.73 -7.27 -3.28
CA GLY A 280 -4.90 -6.51 -3.69
C GLY A 280 -5.66 -5.89 -2.53
N GLY A 281 -6.59 -5.00 -2.87
CA GLY A 281 -7.45 -4.31 -1.90
C GLY A 281 -8.21 -5.24 -0.97
N PHE A 282 -8.80 -6.31 -1.51
CA PHE A 282 -9.61 -7.28 -0.76
C PHE A 282 -8.83 -7.94 0.37
N GLN A 283 -7.54 -8.25 0.16
CA GLN A 283 -6.69 -8.80 1.21
C GLN A 283 -6.26 -7.77 2.27
N MET A 284 -6.25 -6.49 1.91
CA MET A 284 -5.91 -5.39 2.84
C MET A 284 -7.12 -4.92 3.66
N GLU A 285 -8.34 -5.33 3.31
CA GLU A 285 -9.53 -5.00 4.09
C GLU A 285 -9.43 -5.57 5.52
N ASN A 286 -9.93 -4.80 6.50
CA ASN A 286 -9.86 -5.12 7.92
C ASN A 286 -8.45 -5.41 8.44
N HIS A 287 -7.45 -4.75 7.84
CA HIS A 287 -6.09 -4.67 8.34
C HIS A 287 -5.69 -3.22 8.57
N LEU A 288 -5.11 -2.94 9.74
CA LEU A 288 -4.44 -1.68 10.01
C LEU A 288 -3.05 -1.73 9.36
N LEU A 289 -2.81 -0.84 8.40
CA LEU A 289 -1.54 -0.75 7.67
C LEU A 289 -0.91 0.63 7.87
N GLN A 290 0.31 0.65 8.40
CA GLN A 290 1.07 1.88 8.61
C GLN A 290 2.32 1.90 7.74
N PHE A 291 2.34 2.82 6.77
CA PHE A 291 3.51 3.05 5.93
C PHE A 291 4.44 4.07 6.59
N ASP A 292 5.39 3.60 7.38
CA ASP A 292 6.42 4.44 7.98
C ASP A 292 7.61 4.55 7.02
N LEU A 293 7.54 5.54 6.13
CA LEU A 293 8.55 5.77 5.10
C LEU A 293 9.86 6.34 5.68
N GLU A 294 9.80 6.96 6.86
CA GLU A 294 10.99 7.52 7.53
C GLU A 294 11.85 6.39 8.10
N LYS A 295 11.23 5.44 8.81
CA LYS A 295 11.91 4.24 9.33
C LYS A 295 11.98 3.09 8.31
N LYS A 296 11.38 3.27 7.12
CA LYS A 296 11.34 2.29 6.03
C LYS A 296 10.76 0.95 6.49
N GLN A 297 9.56 0.98 7.07
CA GLN A 297 8.87 -0.20 7.56
C GLN A 297 7.37 -0.14 7.25
N LEU A 298 6.75 -1.30 7.17
CA LEU A 298 5.30 -1.48 7.13
C LEU A 298 4.84 -2.06 8.46
N GLY A 299 4.01 -1.31 9.17
CA GLY A 299 3.23 -1.80 10.30
C GLY A 299 1.97 -2.51 9.82
N PHE A 300 1.63 -3.66 10.39
CA PHE A 300 0.43 -4.42 10.07
C PHE A 300 -0.20 -5.03 11.33
N ALA A 301 -1.53 -5.02 11.39
CA ALA A 301 -2.31 -5.78 12.35
C ALA A 301 -3.68 -6.12 11.75
N MET A 302 -4.21 -7.30 12.07
CA MET A 302 -5.59 -7.65 11.74
C MET A 302 -6.53 -6.96 12.73
N VAL A 303 -7.62 -6.39 12.22
CA VAL A 303 -8.69 -5.85 13.07
C VAL A 303 -9.36 -7.03 13.82
N PRO A 304 -9.62 -6.91 15.13
CA PRO A 304 -10.28 -7.97 15.88
C PRO A 304 -11.64 -8.35 15.28
N SER A 305 -12.02 -9.62 15.33
CA SER A 305 -13.20 -10.17 14.66
C SER A 305 -14.57 -9.64 15.13
N PHE A 306 -14.60 -8.84 16.18
CA PHE A 306 -15.78 -8.13 16.67
C PHE A 306 -15.84 -6.67 16.19
N SER A 307 -14.93 -6.25 15.31
CA SER A 307 -14.86 -4.91 14.73
C SER A 307 -14.43 -4.97 13.26
N GLU A 308 -14.48 -3.82 12.61
CA GLU A 308 -14.11 -3.62 11.21
C GLU A 308 -13.47 -2.24 11.05
N CYS A 309 -12.74 -2.01 9.94
CA CYS A 309 -12.23 -0.67 9.63
C CYS A 309 -13.36 0.37 9.48
N SER A 310 -14.55 -0.06 9.06
CA SER A 310 -15.76 0.76 8.90
C SER A 310 -16.30 1.30 10.23
N ASN A 311 -15.97 0.66 11.36
CA ASN A 311 -16.46 1.04 12.69
C ASN A 311 -15.66 2.18 13.33
N PHE A 312 -14.62 2.70 12.67
CA PHE A 312 -13.86 3.83 13.20
C PHE A 312 -14.73 5.09 13.29
N ASP A 313 -14.76 5.75 14.45
CA ASP A 313 -15.52 6.98 14.64
C ASP A 313 -14.73 8.20 14.13
N PHE A 314 -15.13 8.69 12.95
CA PHE A 314 -14.54 9.87 12.32
C PHE A 314 -15.09 11.21 12.85
N THR A 315 -16.08 11.19 13.77
CA THR A 315 -16.74 12.42 14.26
C THR A 315 -16.09 13.00 15.52
N ASN A 316 -15.32 12.21 16.26
CA ASN A 316 -14.74 12.56 17.56
C ASN A 316 -13.21 12.71 17.51
N SER A 317 -12.69 13.38 16.48
CA SER A 317 -11.25 13.57 16.25
C SER A 317 -10.67 14.72 17.09
N GLN A 318 -10.78 14.61 18.42
CA GLN A 318 -9.88 15.32 19.34
C GLN A 318 -8.79 14.33 19.78
N TYR A 319 -7.68 14.30 19.06
CA TYR A 319 -6.46 13.60 19.45
C TYR A 319 -5.29 14.55 19.34
#